data_AF-A0AB39YJR5-F1
#
_entry.id   AF-A0AB39YJR5-F1
#
_cell.length_a   1.000
_cell.length_b   1.000
_cell.length_c   1.000
_cell.angle_alpha   90.00
_cell.angle_beta   90.00
_cell.angle_gamma   90.00
#
_symmetry.space_group_name_H-M   'P 1'
#
loop_
_entity.id
_entity.type
_entity.pdbx_description
1 polymer ?
#
loop_
_entity_poly.entity_id
_entity_poly.type
_entity_poly.pdbx_seq_one_letter_code
_entity_poly.pdbx_strand_id
1 'polypeptide(L)'
;MAAIALPVLPSTEAARTRQLVEALDAEFLRGISWDWEVGVLFYPREHPVLGMPECQVQGCDKGYERSGPLCSGCRIRLNQSGLGLEEFLGAASRYNAQHVRQELCRLPGCQRPWRSPGAGLCQNHHYQRTPRLQVSLEEFLTHPVPQALPGHSVCEVVACLRQRVSLSTPYCDAHRQRLNKAKTTGTYGGDEEAWRKTTAPISMGGEVSMRGLPRRLVAELLYCVQMRTAAGMKTYGYWLRSICERLRALRCESLDGLGDPAAAGLRGHAVTLIGTMRKTLRRLGATPEEEMRLDVWDLTVFGFSGSADFTGIRQPALREAAKLWAADDLPRRRGKNAGHGLQGRINALAALSKSLHLQREDSGQVVALLDRSDITAFCTRLAFQAQNGLLTAHQWLRIARTVRQVLNRWRTLGLTAGGQVLEGLRADFAMGAEDIPDEPEDSEAGKDLPDEVILQLCDNLVLLEEMSGTEVRVCTELLIDTGRRPDEICQLPLDCLERDPDGSPVLVYDNHKSYRLSRRLPSPRPPPL
;
A
#
# COMPACT_ATOMS: atom_id res chain seq x y z
N MET A 1 -9.34 33.10 -47.00
CA MET A 1 -9.55 31.83 -46.30
C MET A 1 -8.57 31.75 -45.15
N ALA A 2 -8.99 32.16 -43.94
CA ALA A 2 -8.16 32.06 -42.76
C ALA A 2 -8.01 30.60 -42.35
N ALA A 3 -6.78 30.09 -42.35
CA ALA A 3 -6.46 28.75 -41.89
C ALA A 3 -6.75 28.67 -40.38
N ILE A 4 -7.81 27.97 -40.02
CA ILE A 4 -8.10 27.61 -38.63
C ILE A 4 -7.00 26.64 -38.20
N ALA A 5 -6.09 27.12 -37.36
CA ALA A 5 -5.08 26.28 -36.72
C ALA A 5 -5.80 25.26 -35.82
N LEU A 6 -5.81 23.99 -36.22
CA LEU A 6 -6.27 22.89 -35.39
C LEU A 6 -5.42 22.86 -34.10
N PRO A 7 -6.03 22.74 -32.91
CA PRO A 7 -5.28 22.66 -31.67
C PRO A 7 -4.40 21.42 -31.67
N VAL A 8 -3.10 21.62 -31.45
CA VAL A 8 -2.13 20.53 -31.26
C VAL A 8 -2.57 19.74 -30.03
N LEU A 9 -3.02 18.50 -30.23
CA LEU A 9 -3.34 17.60 -29.13
C LEU A 9 -2.08 17.42 -28.26
N PRO A 10 -2.17 17.54 -26.93
CA PRO A 10 -1.01 17.32 -26.07
C PRO A 10 -0.49 15.88 -26.26
N SER A 11 0.83 15.71 -26.21
CA SER A 11 1.43 14.37 -26.20
C SER A 11 0.82 13.53 -25.06
N THR A 12 0.71 12.22 -25.27
CA THR A 12 0.12 11.28 -24.29
C THR A 12 0.74 11.42 -22.89
N GLU A 13 2.05 11.71 -22.82
CA GLU A 13 2.76 11.94 -21.57
C GLU A 13 2.39 13.25 -20.87
N ALA A 14 2.16 14.32 -21.63
CA ALA A 14 1.70 15.60 -21.10
C ALA A 14 0.26 15.49 -20.59
N ALA A 15 -0.59 14.74 -21.31
CA ALA A 15 -1.95 14.44 -20.88
C ALA A 15 -1.97 13.63 -19.57
N ARG A 16 -1.14 12.58 -19.47
CA ARG A 16 -1.04 11.76 -18.25
C ARG A 16 -0.52 12.56 -17.05
N THR A 17 0.49 13.41 -17.26
CA THR A 17 1.01 14.28 -16.20
C THR A 17 -0.06 15.24 -15.70
N ARG A 18 -0.85 15.82 -16.61
CA ARG A 18 -1.97 16.70 -16.27
C ARG A 18 -3.02 15.97 -15.44
N GLN A 19 -3.45 14.79 -15.88
CA GLN A 19 -4.42 13.96 -15.16
C GLN A 19 -3.98 13.64 -13.72
N LEU A 20 -2.70 13.31 -13.53
CA LEU A 20 -2.15 13.05 -12.19
C LEU A 20 -2.17 14.30 -11.32
N VAL A 21 -1.77 15.45 -11.87
CA VAL A 21 -1.76 16.72 -11.13
C VAL A 21 -3.18 17.16 -10.76
N GLU A 22 -4.15 16.99 -11.67
CA GLU A 22 -5.56 17.30 -11.43
C GLU A 22 -6.19 16.36 -10.38
N ALA A 23 -5.70 15.13 -10.24
CA ALA A 23 -6.15 14.19 -9.22
C ALA A 23 -5.52 14.42 -7.83
N LEU A 24 -4.58 15.36 -7.69
CA LEU A 24 -4.01 15.71 -6.39
C LEU A 24 -4.96 16.62 -5.61
N ASP A 25 -5.19 16.24 -4.36
CA ASP A 25 -6.00 17.01 -3.41
C ASP A 25 -5.18 18.18 -2.85
N ALA A 26 -5.73 19.39 -2.97
CA ALA A 26 -5.09 20.61 -2.50
C ALA A 26 -4.90 20.64 -0.97
N GLU A 27 -5.80 20.04 -0.19
CA GLU A 27 -5.66 19.92 1.27
C GLU A 27 -4.53 18.97 1.63
N PHE A 28 -4.44 17.82 0.94
CA PHE A 28 -3.32 16.90 1.11
C PHE A 28 -1.99 17.61 0.83
N LEU A 29 -1.88 18.32 -0.29
CA LEU A 29 -0.67 19.06 -0.67
C LEU A 29 -0.28 20.13 0.37
N ARG A 30 -1.25 20.89 0.90
CA ARG A 30 -1.01 21.83 2.01
C ARG A 30 -0.53 21.11 3.27
N GLY A 31 -1.15 19.99 3.62
CA GLY A 31 -0.79 19.18 4.78
C GLY A 31 0.67 18.75 4.77
N ILE A 32 1.20 18.37 3.61
CA ILE A 32 2.63 18.00 3.44
C ILE A 32 3.54 19.18 3.06
N SER A 33 3.02 20.41 3.12
CA SER A 33 3.73 21.65 2.74
C SER A 33 4.37 21.58 1.34
N TRP A 34 3.68 20.94 0.40
CA TRP A 34 4.20 20.74 -0.94
C TRP A 34 4.10 22.01 -1.79
N ASP A 35 5.22 22.37 -2.41
CA ASP A 35 5.33 23.41 -3.42
C ASP A 35 6.11 22.87 -4.62
N TRP A 36 5.63 23.15 -5.84
CA TRP A 36 6.22 22.61 -7.07
C TRP A 36 7.60 23.21 -7.42
N GLU A 37 7.87 24.45 -7.01
CA GLU A 37 9.16 25.12 -7.22
C GLU A 37 10.19 24.65 -6.18
N VAL A 38 9.74 24.43 -4.95
CA VAL A 38 10.59 23.89 -3.86
C VAL A 38 10.88 22.41 -4.09
N GLY A 39 9.88 21.60 -4.44
CA GLY A 39 10.03 20.18 -4.76
C GLY A 39 10.41 19.29 -3.57
N VAL A 40 9.97 19.68 -2.37
CA VAL A 40 10.25 18.95 -1.12
C VAL A 40 8.94 18.61 -0.42
N LEU A 41 8.78 17.35 -0.06
CA LEU A 41 7.67 16.85 0.73
C LEU A 41 8.07 16.85 2.21
N PHE A 42 7.26 17.49 3.04
CA PHE A 42 7.41 17.50 4.49
C PHE A 42 6.46 16.48 5.15
N TYR A 43 6.97 15.73 6.12
CA TYR A 43 6.20 14.79 6.93
C TYR A 43 5.77 15.48 8.23
N PRO A 44 4.48 15.84 8.39
CA PRO A 44 4.02 16.51 9.60
C PRO A 44 4.01 15.52 10.76
N ARG A 45 4.58 15.94 11.89
CA ARG A 45 4.82 15.06 13.05
C ARG A 45 3.53 14.52 13.66
N GLU A 46 2.53 15.38 13.76
CA GLU A 46 1.25 15.11 14.40
C GLU A 46 0.22 14.51 13.44
N HIS A 47 0.57 14.35 12.15
CA HIS A 47 -0.36 13.78 11.19
C HIS A 47 -0.68 12.33 11.56
N PRO A 48 -1.97 11.92 11.63
CA PRO A 48 -2.37 10.60 12.15
C PRO A 48 -1.73 9.43 11.38
N VAL A 49 -1.64 9.54 10.05
CA VAL A 49 -1.04 8.51 9.19
C VAL A 49 0.45 8.77 8.87
N LEU A 50 0.80 9.96 8.37
CA LEU A 50 2.16 10.29 7.93
C LEU A 50 3.13 10.62 9.08
N GLY A 51 2.60 10.96 10.26
CA GLY A 51 3.38 11.33 11.43
C GLY A 51 4.21 10.18 11.97
N MET A 52 5.39 10.55 12.45
CA MET A 52 6.34 9.66 13.11
C MET A 52 6.81 10.33 14.41
N PRO A 53 6.61 9.69 15.57
CA PRO A 53 7.11 10.21 16.84
C PRO A 53 8.63 10.35 16.83
N GLU A 54 9.15 11.35 17.54
CA GLU A 54 10.59 11.63 17.62
C GLU A 54 11.32 10.68 18.56
N CYS A 55 12.57 10.37 18.21
CA CYS A 55 13.50 9.70 19.10
C CYS A 55 13.73 10.56 20.36
N GLN A 56 13.58 9.97 21.54
CA GLN A 56 13.71 10.68 22.83
C GLN A 56 15.15 11.10 23.19
N VAL A 57 16.17 10.57 22.49
CA VAL A 57 17.57 11.01 22.66
C VAL A 57 17.70 12.50 22.37
N GLN A 58 18.26 13.25 23.32
CA GLN A 58 18.43 14.69 23.23
C GLN A 58 19.19 15.10 21.94
N GLY A 59 18.58 16.01 21.18
CA GLY A 59 19.12 16.51 19.91
C GLY A 59 18.96 15.58 18.71
N CYS A 60 18.26 14.44 18.84
CA CYS A 60 17.89 13.57 17.74
C CYS A 60 16.58 14.07 17.08
N ASP A 61 16.57 14.24 15.75
CA ASP A 61 15.38 14.58 14.94
C ASP A 61 14.87 13.42 14.09
N LYS A 62 15.35 12.21 14.39
CA LYS A 62 14.93 11.02 13.66
C LYS A 62 13.69 10.48 14.34
N GLY A 63 12.66 10.19 13.55
CA GLY A 63 11.52 9.45 14.05
C GLY A 63 11.81 7.95 14.23
N TYR A 64 10.93 7.25 14.95
CA TYR A 64 11.00 5.80 15.15
C TYR A 64 9.76 5.07 14.61
N GLU A 65 9.96 3.82 14.16
CA GLU A 65 8.97 2.99 13.45
C GLU A 65 8.24 1.97 14.35
N ARG A 66 8.91 1.47 15.40
CA ARG A 66 8.45 0.34 16.22
C ARG A 66 8.04 0.79 17.62
N SER A 67 7.42 -0.11 18.39
CA SER A 67 7.29 0.03 19.83
C SER A 67 8.65 0.40 20.45
N GLY A 68 8.66 1.51 21.19
CA GLY A 68 9.82 2.02 21.91
C GLY A 68 10.26 3.43 21.47
N PRO A 69 10.93 4.19 22.34
CA PRO A 69 11.11 5.63 22.15
C PRO A 69 12.31 6.05 21.27
N LEU A 70 12.97 5.11 20.57
CA LEU A 70 14.26 5.33 19.92
C LEU A 70 14.25 5.06 18.42
N CYS A 71 14.90 5.92 17.64
CA CYS A 71 15.16 5.63 16.23
C CYS A 71 16.13 4.44 16.06
N SER A 72 16.14 3.82 14.87
CA SER A 72 16.98 2.64 14.60
C SER A 72 18.46 2.84 14.94
N GLY A 73 19.02 4.00 14.62
CA GLY A 73 20.42 4.32 14.93
C GLY A 73 20.69 4.46 16.43
N CYS A 74 19.80 5.12 17.18
CA CYS A 74 19.95 5.23 18.63
C CYS A 74 19.70 3.90 19.34
N ARG A 75 18.83 3.04 18.79
CA ARG A 75 18.63 1.69 19.29
C ARG A 75 19.86 0.80 19.10
N ILE A 76 20.55 0.88 17.95
CA ILE A 76 21.82 0.18 17.76
C ILE A 76 22.86 0.65 18.79
N ARG A 77 22.93 1.96 19.04
CA ARG A 77 23.83 2.52 20.06
C ARG A 77 23.49 2.06 21.48
N LEU A 78 22.21 2.04 21.84
CA LEU A 78 21.75 1.51 23.12
C LEU A 78 22.23 0.06 23.28
N ASN A 79 21.95 -0.79 22.28
CA ASN A 79 22.33 -2.19 22.28
C ASN A 79 23.85 -2.38 22.37
N GLN A 80 24.65 -1.50 21.74
CA GLN A 80 26.11 -1.54 21.80
C GLN A 80 26.68 -0.98 23.12
N SER A 81 25.93 -0.10 23.80
CA SER A 81 26.38 0.52 25.05
C SER A 81 26.23 -0.37 26.27
N GLY A 82 25.33 -1.36 26.23
CA GLY A 82 25.00 -2.20 27.38
C GLY A 82 24.23 -1.49 28.50
N LEU A 83 23.86 -0.21 28.32
CA LEU A 83 23.13 0.59 29.30
C LEU A 83 21.63 0.28 29.29
N GLY A 84 20.96 0.57 30.42
CA GLY A 84 19.50 0.66 30.46
C GLY A 84 18.97 1.84 29.62
N LEU A 85 17.68 1.81 29.26
CA LEU A 85 17.09 2.86 28.41
C LEU A 85 17.18 4.25 29.05
N GLU A 86 16.83 4.40 30.33
CA GLU A 86 16.87 5.70 31.01
C GLU A 86 18.29 6.24 31.15
N GLU A 87 19.24 5.38 31.54
CA GLU A 87 20.67 5.71 31.63
C GLU A 87 21.22 6.14 30.27
N PHE A 88 20.84 5.44 29.20
CA PHE A 88 21.22 5.81 27.85
C PHE A 88 20.60 7.13 27.42
N LEU A 89 19.32 7.40 27.73
CA LEU A 89 18.68 8.67 27.41
C LEU A 89 19.34 9.85 28.14
N GLY A 90 19.77 9.66 29.39
CA GLY A 90 20.49 10.67 30.16
C GLY A 90 21.93 10.93 29.68
N ALA A 91 22.62 9.89 29.19
CA ALA A 91 24.02 9.99 28.75
C ALA A 91 24.18 10.27 27.24
N ALA A 92 23.24 9.82 26.42
CA ALA A 92 23.37 9.89 24.97
C ALA A 92 23.02 11.27 24.43
N SER A 93 24.01 11.93 23.83
CA SER A 93 23.76 12.99 22.85
C SER A 93 23.84 12.43 21.42
N ARG A 94 23.29 13.15 20.44
CA ARG A 94 23.39 12.76 19.03
C ARG A 94 24.84 12.88 18.52
N TYR A 95 25.45 11.74 18.20
CA TYR A 95 26.87 11.64 17.81
C TYR A 95 27.26 12.36 16.50
N ASN A 96 26.35 12.83 15.63
CA ASN A 96 26.74 13.40 14.33
C ASN A 96 25.75 14.47 13.79
N ALA A 97 25.37 15.46 14.60
CA ALA A 97 24.51 16.56 14.14
C ALA A 97 25.18 17.46 13.08
N GLN A 98 26.51 17.43 12.97
CA GLN A 98 27.32 18.29 12.09
C GLN A 98 26.95 18.20 10.60
N HIS A 99 26.42 17.07 10.13
CA HIS A 99 26.16 16.85 8.70
C HIS A 99 24.66 16.84 8.33
N VAL A 100 23.76 16.82 9.32
CA VAL A 100 22.31 16.59 9.10
C VAL A 100 21.50 17.88 9.14
N ARG A 101 21.97 18.91 9.84
CA ARG A 101 21.31 20.22 9.92
C ARG A 101 22.21 21.34 9.39
N GLN A 102 21.62 22.24 8.63
CA GLN A 102 22.27 23.48 8.22
C GLN A 102 21.48 24.65 8.82
N GLU A 103 21.84 25.03 10.05
CA GLU A 103 21.29 26.22 10.70
C GLU A 103 22.16 27.44 10.35
N LEU A 104 21.58 28.62 10.50
CA LEU A 104 22.28 29.87 10.24
C LEU A 104 23.22 30.24 11.39
N CYS A 105 24.17 31.11 11.10
CA CYS A 105 25.05 31.71 12.08
C CYS A 105 24.23 32.39 13.18
N ARG A 106 24.58 32.16 14.44
CA ARG A 106 23.89 32.80 15.58
C ARG A 106 24.12 34.32 15.66
N LEU A 107 25.08 34.87 14.93
CA LEU A 107 25.25 36.32 14.87
C LEU A 107 24.00 36.95 14.24
N PRO A 108 23.30 37.88 14.92
CA PRO A 108 22.09 38.49 14.41
C PRO A 108 22.26 39.08 13.00
N GLY A 109 21.31 38.79 12.12
CA GLY A 109 21.32 39.25 10.73
C GLY A 109 22.27 38.50 9.79
N CYS A 110 23.15 37.62 10.29
CA CYS A 110 24.02 36.82 9.44
C CYS A 110 23.25 35.67 8.78
N GLN A 111 23.24 35.64 7.45
CA GLN A 111 22.48 34.66 6.66
C GLN A 111 23.33 33.46 6.20
N ARG A 112 24.55 33.31 6.74
CA ARG A 112 25.47 32.22 6.39
C ARG A 112 25.26 31.00 7.27
N PRO A 113 25.42 29.78 6.73
CA PRO A 113 25.29 28.57 7.53
C PRO A 113 26.41 28.47 8.57
N TRP A 114 26.09 27.92 9.73
CA TRP A 114 27.09 27.58 10.73
C TRP A 114 28.10 26.54 10.21
N ARG A 115 29.33 26.57 10.72
CA ARG A 115 30.34 25.55 10.42
C ARG A 115 29.99 24.22 11.08
N SER A 116 29.58 24.29 12.34
CA SER A 116 29.25 23.13 13.16
C SER A 116 28.30 23.56 14.28
N PRO A 117 27.51 22.62 14.82
CA PRO A 117 26.62 22.90 15.93
C PRO A 117 27.34 23.44 17.17
N GLY A 118 28.52 22.88 17.50
CA GLY A 118 29.34 23.35 18.61
C GLY A 118 29.94 24.74 18.39
N ALA A 119 30.20 25.14 17.14
CA ALA A 119 30.67 26.49 16.85
C ALA A 119 29.55 27.53 17.00
N GLY A 120 28.33 27.20 16.57
CA GLY A 120 27.19 28.13 16.53
C GLY A 120 27.35 29.28 15.52
N LEU A 121 28.46 29.33 14.77
CA LEU A 121 28.86 30.46 13.93
C LEU A 121 29.27 29.98 12.54
N CYS A 122 29.16 30.85 11.52
CA CYS A 122 29.70 30.58 10.20
C CYS A 122 31.23 30.48 10.22
N GLN A 123 31.85 29.92 9.18
CA GLN A 123 33.32 29.77 9.10
C GLN A 123 34.07 31.09 9.37
N ASN A 124 33.59 32.20 8.80
CA ASN A 124 34.23 33.50 8.95
C ASN A 124 34.11 34.03 10.38
N HIS A 125 32.92 33.97 10.98
CA HIS A 125 32.70 34.43 12.35
C HIS A 125 33.39 33.53 13.37
N HIS A 126 33.44 32.22 13.14
CA HIS A 126 34.25 31.32 13.95
C HIS A 126 35.74 31.68 13.89
N TYR A 127 36.27 31.97 12.70
CA TYR A 127 37.65 32.44 12.52
C TYR A 127 37.90 33.87 13.02
N GLN A 128 36.87 34.69 13.23
CA GLN A 128 37.03 35.96 13.94
C GLN A 128 37.01 35.75 15.46
N ARG A 129 36.12 34.88 15.95
CA ARG A 129 36.00 34.57 17.38
C ARG A 129 37.25 33.89 17.92
N THR A 130 37.63 32.74 17.38
CA THR A 130 38.60 31.86 18.06
C THR A 130 40.06 32.31 17.91
N PRO A 131 40.57 32.64 16.71
CA PRO A 131 41.96 33.01 16.51
C PRO A 131 42.23 34.51 16.62
N ARG A 132 41.25 35.40 16.39
CA ARG A 132 41.47 36.87 16.37
C ARG A 132 41.05 37.55 17.66
N LEU A 133 39.79 37.37 18.08
CA LEU A 133 39.26 38.06 19.26
C LEU A 133 39.47 37.24 20.55
N GLN A 134 39.56 35.92 20.45
CA GLN A 134 39.76 34.99 21.57
C GLN A 134 38.71 35.15 22.69
N VAL A 135 37.47 35.46 22.31
CA VAL A 135 36.34 35.67 23.23
C VAL A 135 35.39 34.47 23.25
N SER A 136 34.55 34.38 24.29
CA SER A 136 33.47 33.41 24.38
C SER A 136 32.42 33.61 23.27
N LEU A 137 31.53 32.62 23.07
CA LEU A 137 30.44 32.78 22.09
C LEU A 137 29.49 33.91 22.49
N GLU A 138 29.14 34.02 23.77
CA GLU A 138 28.22 35.05 24.29
C GLU A 138 28.79 36.45 24.08
N GLU A 139 30.06 36.66 24.46
CA GLU A 139 30.76 37.93 24.22
C GLU A 139 30.88 38.25 22.73
N PHE A 140 31.12 37.24 21.88
CA PHE A 140 31.21 37.44 20.43
C PHE A 140 29.90 37.95 19.82
N LEU A 141 28.76 37.47 20.30
CA LEU A 141 27.44 37.83 19.77
C LEU A 141 27.06 39.28 20.08
N THR A 142 27.62 39.85 21.15
CA THR A 142 27.41 41.25 21.55
C THR A 142 28.58 42.17 21.15
N HIS A 143 29.64 41.61 20.54
CA HIS A 143 30.84 42.36 20.19
C HIS A 143 30.55 43.35 19.03
N PRO A 144 31.09 44.57 19.04
CA PRO A 144 30.81 45.56 17.99
C PRO A 144 31.53 45.31 16.65
N VAL A 145 32.58 44.48 16.65
CA VAL A 145 33.42 44.22 15.46
C VAL A 145 32.79 43.28 14.41
N PRO A 146 32.18 42.14 14.76
CA PRO A 146 31.59 41.23 13.78
C PRO A 146 30.39 41.85 13.05
N GLN A 147 30.45 41.89 11.73
CA GLN A 147 29.31 42.32 10.89
C GLN A 147 28.54 41.12 10.37
N ALA A 148 27.23 41.27 10.23
CA ALA A 148 26.36 40.31 9.55
C ALA A 148 26.80 40.13 8.09
N LEU A 149 26.81 38.88 7.63
CA LEU A 149 27.22 38.56 6.25
C LEU A 149 26.04 37.99 5.46
N PRO A 150 25.90 38.33 4.17
CA PRO A 150 24.88 37.75 3.31
C PRO A 150 25.13 36.25 3.11
N GLY A 151 24.04 35.52 2.88
CA GLY A 151 24.05 34.08 2.61
C GLY A 151 24.72 33.76 1.27
N HIS A 152 25.11 32.50 1.10
CA HIS A 152 25.57 32.03 -0.20
C HIS A 152 24.41 31.47 -1.02
N SER A 153 24.61 31.34 -2.33
CA SER A 153 23.67 30.62 -3.19
C SER A 153 23.56 29.14 -2.79
N VAL A 154 22.53 28.46 -3.31
CA VAL A 154 22.27 27.04 -3.05
C VAL A 154 23.28 26.13 -3.74
N CYS A 155 23.46 24.94 -3.18
CA CYS A 155 24.28 23.86 -3.71
C CYS A 155 23.86 23.48 -5.13
N GLU A 156 24.83 23.24 -6.03
CA GLU A 156 24.56 22.89 -7.44
C GLU A 156 24.10 21.44 -7.66
N VAL A 157 24.05 20.62 -6.61
CA VAL A 157 23.38 19.31 -6.69
C VAL A 157 21.89 19.56 -6.77
N VAL A 158 21.25 19.15 -7.87
CA VAL A 158 19.87 19.52 -8.21
C VAL A 158 18.88 19.16 -7.08
N ALA A 159 19.11 18.03 -6.41
CA ALA A 159 18.28 17.54 -5.33
C ALA A 159 18.41 18.34 -4.02
N CYS A 160 19.42 19.19 -3.89
CA CYS A 160 19.82 19.83 -2.63
C CYS A 160 19.29 21.27 -2.52
N LEU A 161 18.84 21.65 -1.32
CA LEU A 161 18.44 23.03 -1.00
C LEU A 161 19.43 23.76 -0.08
N ARG A 162 20.50 23.08 0.34
CA ARG A 162 21.47 23.66 1.27
C ARG A 162 22.28 24.76 0.61
N GLN A 163 22.61 25.80 1.37
CA GLN A 163 23.55 26.83 0.93
C GLN A 163 24.96 26.26 0.77
N ARG A 164 25.70 26.84 -0.19
CA ARG A 164 27.14 26.61 -0.35
C ARG A 164 27.90 27.10 0.88
N VAL A 165 29.06 26.49 1.12
CA VAL A 165 29.91 26.91 2.26
C VAL A 165 30.82 28.09 1.95
N SER A 166 31.14 28.33 0.68
CA SER A 166 31.93 29.47 0.22
C SER A 166 31.61 29.79 -1.24
N LEU A 167 32.01 30.97 -1.69
CA LEU A 167 31.92 31.37 -3.11
C LEU A 167 32.82 30.51 -4.01
N SER A 168 33.89 29.95 -3.46
CA SER A 168 34.87 29.12 -4.20
C SER A 168 34.41 27.69 -4.45
N THR A 169 33.31 27.24 -3.85
CA THR A 169 32.79 25.89 -4.07
C THR A 169 31.32 25.92 -4.48
N PRO A 170 30.92 25.15 -5.52
CA PRO A 170 29.52 25.08 -5.93
C PRO A 170 28.66 24.25 -4.98
N TYR A 171 29.24 23.64 -3.94
CA TYR A 171 28.58 22.65 -3.10
C TYR A 171 28.41 23.08 -1.65
N CYS A 172 27.39 22.52 -1.00
CA CYS A 172 27.36 22.47 0.46
C CYS A 172 28.49 21.57 0.99
N ASP A 173 28.85 21.69 2.27
CA ASP A 173 29.96 20.94 2.85
C ASP A 173 29.84 19.42 2.65
N ALA A 174 28.63 18.89 2.89
CA ALA A 174 28.37 17.47 2.82
C ALA A 174 28.47 16.93 1.37
N HIS A 175 28.03 17.70 0.36
CA HIS A 175 28.18 17.30 -1.04
C HIS A 175 29.62 17.44 -1.51
N ARG A 176 30.35 18.48 -1.08
CA ARG A 176 31.80 18.59 -1.31
C ARG A 176 32.55 17.37 -0.77
N GLN A 177 32.26 16.96 0.45
CA GLN A 177 32.86 15.77 1.05
C GLN A 177 32.45 14.48 0.33
N ARG A 178 31.18 14.33 -0.10
CA ARG A 178 30.73 13.19 -0.91
C ARG A 178 31.46 13.11 -2.24
N LEU A 179 31.65 14.23 -2.93
CA LEU A 179 32.39 14.28 -4.19
C LEU A 179 33.85 13.89 -3.98
N ASN A 180 34.50 14.46 -2.97
CA ASN A 180 35.88 14.10 -2.62
C ASN A 180 36.00 12.62 -2.29
N LYS A 181 35.08 12.08 -1.47
CA LYS A 181 35.03 10.64 -1.15
C LYS A 181 34.91 9.81 -2.43
N ALA A 182 33.96 10.15 -3.31
CA ALA A 182 33.75 9.42 -4.57
C ALA A 182 34.99 9.45 -5.49
N LYS A 183 35.72 10.58 -5.52
CA LYS A 183 37.00 10.72 -6.23
C LYS A 183 38.07 9.80 -5.62
N THR A 184 38.20 9.81 -4.29
CA THR A 184 39.20 8.97 -3.58
C THR A 184 38.89 7.47 -3.65
N THR A 185 37.62 7.07 -3.69
CA THR A 185 37.21 5.65 -3.75
C THR A 185 37.06 5.12 -5.17
N GLY A 186 37.39 5.92 -6.20
CA GLY A 186 37.28 5.51 -7.61
C GLY A 186 35.85 5.31 -8.13
N THR A 187 34.83 5.73 -7.38
CA THR A 187 33.42 5.60 -7.78
C THR A 187 32.91 6.80 -8.59
N TYR A 188 33.75 7.82 -8.77
CA TYR A 188 33.44 9.01 -9.56
C TYR A 188 33.80 8.78 -11.03
N GLY A 189 32.80 8.74 -11.91
CA GLY A 189 32.96 8.47 -13.34
C GLY A 189 33.47 9.64 -14.19
N GLY A 190 34.10 10.67 -13.60
CA GLY A 190 34.66 11.82 -14.33
C GLY A 190 33.66 12.93 -14.69
N ASP A 191 32.38 12.61 -14.82
CA ASP A 191 31.32 13.56 -15.21
C ASP A 191 30.66 14.25 -13.98
N GLU A 192 31.05 15.50 -13.74
CA GLU A 192 30.55 16.29 -12.61
C GLU A 192 29.08 16.72 -12.81
N GLU A 193 28.67 16.96 -14.06
CA GLU A 193 27.31 17.38 -14.40
C GLU A 193 26.33 16.22 -14.22
N ALA A 194 26.71 15.02 -14.65
CA ALA A 194 25.95 13.82 -14.34
C ALA A 194 25.87 13.59 -12.83
N TRP A 195 26.97 13.79 -12.10
CA TRP A 195 26.99 13.65 -10.65
C TRP A 195 26.04 14.64 -9.96
N ARG A 196 25.99 15.91 -10.40
CA ARG A 196 25.05 16.94 -9.89
C ARG A 196 23.59 16.54 -10.06
N LYS A 197 23.26 15.87 -11.17
CA LYS A 197 21.90 15.42 -11.51
C LYS A 197 21.46 14.17 -10.76
N THR A 198 22.36 13.23 -10.50
CA THR A 198 22.01 11.91 -9.95
C THR A 198 22.25 11.79 -8.45
N THR A 199 23.10 12.64 -7.87
CA THR A 199 23.49 12.54 -6.46
C THR A 199 22.31 12.83 -5.54
N ALA A 200 22.14 11.95 -4.55
CA ALA A 200 21.13 12.07 -3.51
C ALA A 200 21.26 13.40 -2.72
N PRO A 201 20.13 13.97 -2.25
CA PRO A 201 20.16 15.12 -1.36
C PRO A 201 20.88 14.79 -0.04
N ILE A 202 21.15 15.82 0.77
CA ILE A 202 21.48 15.58 2.18
C ILE A 202 20.17 15.51 2.95
N SER A 203 19.87 14.39 3.58
CA SER A 203 18.60 14.19 4.27
C SER A 203 18.49 15.15 5.46
N MET A 204 17.47 16.00 5.44
CA MET A 204 17.05 16.84 6.58
C MET A 204 15.88 16.14 7.30
N GLY A 205 15.73 16.37 8.61
CA GLY A 205 14.69 15.71 9.41
C GLY A 205 13.30 16.03 8.88
N GLY A 206 12.43 15.03 8.75
CA GLY A 206 11.05 15.23 8.27
C GLY A 206 10.91 15.51 6.76
N GLU A 207 11.98 15.64 6.00
CA GLU A 207 11.91 16.05 4.59
C GLU A 207 12.29 14.93 3.60
N VAL A 208 11.62 14.93 2.46
CA VAL A 208 11.96 14.12 1.29
C VAL A 208 12.03 15.03 0.06
N SER A 209 13.25 15.23 -0.45
CA SER A 209 13.47 16.00 -1.67
C SER A 209 13.18 15.14 -2.91
N MET A 210 12.19 15.58 -3.68
CA MET A 210 11.86 15.05 -5.00
C MET A 210 12.46 15.91 -6.12
N ARG A 211 13.20 16.97 -5.79
CA ARG A 211 13.93 17.82 -6.75
C ARG A 211 14.82 16.98 -7.67
N GLY A 212 14.89 17.39 -8.94
CA GLY A 212 15.65 16.68 -9.97
C GLY A 212 15.00 15.41 -10.49
N LEU A 213 13.80 15.06 -10.02
CA LEU A 213 12.95 14.07 -10.68
C LEU A 213 12.07 14.78 -11.75
N PRO A 214 11.73 14.10 -12.86
CA PRO A 214 10.79 14.62 -13.83
C PRO A 214 9.41 14.92 -13.22
N ARG A 215 8.75 15.98 -13.71
CA ARG A 215 7.45 16.44 -13.17
C ARG A 215 6.39 15.34 -13.15
N ARG A 216 6.35 14.49 -14.19
CA ARG A 216 5.50 13.31 -14.28
C ARG A 216 5.71 12.37 -13.09
N LEU A 217 6.97 11.97 -12.86
CA LEU A 217 7.33 11.05 -11.79
C LEU A 217 7.05 11.64 -10.40
N VAL A 218 7.23 12.95 -10.22
CA VAL A 218 6.84 13.64 -8.98
C VAL A 218 5.32 13.54 -8.77
N ALA A 219 4.52 13.81 -9.80
CA ALA A 219 3.06 13.68 -9.73
C ALA A 219 2.62 12.24 -9.42
N GLU A 220 3.27 11.24 -10.04
CA GLU A 220 3.03 9.81 -9.78
C GLU A 220 3.29 9.46 -8.31
N LEU A 221 4.43 9.88 -7.76
CA LEU A 221 4.79 9.63 -6.36
C LEU A 221 3.84 10.33 -5.39
N LEU A 222 3.51 11.60 -5.62
CA LEU A 222 2.59 12.36 -4.78
C LEU A 222 1.20 11.73 -4.77
N TYR A 223 0.66 11.40 -5.93
CA TYR A 223 -0.65 10.77 -6.04
C TYR A 223 -0.68 9.44 -5.29
N CYS A 224 0.36 8.62 -5.41
CA CYS A 224 0.44 7.38 -4.66
C CYS A 224 0.53 7.58 -3.13
N VAL A 225 1.29 8.57 -2.66
CA VAL A 225 1.36 8.90 -1.23
C VAL A 225 0.01 9.39 -0.73
N GLN A 226 -0.69 10.23 -1.51
CA GLN A 226 -2.04 10.69 -1.20
C GLN A 226 -3.01 9.53 -1.04
N MET A 227 -3.11 8.65 -2.04
CA MET A 227 -4.04 7.51 -2.02
C MET A 227 -3.75 6.55 -0.87
N ARG A 228 -2.47 6.34 -0.54
CA ARG A 228 -2.10 5.53 0.63
C ARG A 228 -2.49 6.21 1.94
N THR A 229 -2.28 7.52 2.04
CA THR A 229 -2.65 8.31 3.22
C THR A 229 -4.16 8.29 3.46
N ALA A 230 -4.95 8.48 2.40
CA ALA A 230 -6.41 8.41 2.44
C ALA A 230 -6.91 7.02 2.87
N ALA A 231 -6.20 5.96 2.49
CA ALA A 231 -6.49 4.59 2.92
C ALA A 231 -5.95 4.24 4.31
N GLY A 232 -5.46 5.21 5.09
CA GLY A 232 -4.89 4.97 6.43
C GLY A 232 -3.55 4.23 6.43
N MET A 233 -2.92 4.02 5.26
CA MET A 233 -1.68 3.27 5.13
C MET A 233 -0.46 4.18 5.32
N LYS A 234 0.35 3.90 6.35
CA LYS A 234 1.61 4.62 6.56
C LYS A 234 2.56 4.48 5.36
N THR A 235 3.18 5.60 4.99
CA THR A 235 4.28 5.65 4.02
C THR A 235 5.43 6.37 4.68
N TYR A 236 6.46 5.65 5.12
CA TYR A 236 7.54 6.31 5.85
C TYR A 236 8.47 7.10 4.94
N GLY A 237 8.89 8.28 5.42
CA GLY A 237 9.76 9.17 4.65
C GLY A 237 11.09 8.56 4.23
N TYR A 238 11.66 7.60 4.97
CA TYR A 238 12.89 6.92 4.56
C TYR A 238 12.67 5.93 3.40
N TRP A 239 11.51 5.26 3.33
CA TRP A 239 11.16 4.45 2.16
C TRP A 239 11.00 5.32 0.92
N LEU A 240 10.20 6.38 1.02
CA LEU A 240 9.98 7.31 -0.09
C LEU A 240 11.30 7.95 -0.54
N ARG A 241 12.17 8.34 0.40
CA ARG A 241 13.50 8.86 0.11
C ARG A 241 14.34 7.87 -0.67
N SER A 242 14.44 6.61 -0.22
CA SER A 242 15.21 5.57 -0.90
C SER A 242 14.74 5.34 -2.34
N ILE A 243 13.42 5.40 -2.57
CA ILE A 243 12.80 5.30 -3.90
C ILE A 243 13.18 6.51 -4.75
N CYS A 244 12.99 7.73 -4.25
CA CYS A 244 13.33 8.97 -4.97
C CYS A 244 14.82 9.02 -5.33
N GLU A 245 15.69 8.64 -4.40
CA GLU A 245 17.14 8.55 -4.63
C GLU A 245 17.47 7.56 -5.75
N ARG A 246 16.86 6.37 -5.75
CA ARG A 246 17.11 5.36 -6.78
C ARG A 246 16.57 5.76 -8.14
N LEU A 247 15.36 6.29 -8.21
CA LEU A 247 14.74 6.76 -9.46
C LEU A 247 15.56 7.88 -10.10
N ARG A 248 16.10 8.81 -9.29
CA ARG A 248 16.98 9.87 -9.76
C ARG A 248 18.31 9.33 -10.27
N ALA A 249 18.92 8.39 -9.55
CA ALA A 249 20.17 7.77 -9.96
C ALA A 249 20.05 7.05 -11.31
N LEU A 250 18.89 6.41 -11.56
CA LEU A 250 18.57 5.73 -12.81
C LEU A 250 17.96 6.64 -13.88
N ARG A 251 17.70 7.92 -13.57
CA ARG A 251 17.05 8.91 -14.44
C ARG A 251 15.72 8.41 -15.03
N CYS A 252 14.92 7.72 -14.22
CA CYS A 252 13.61 7.23 -14.65
C CYS A 252 12.66 8.41 -14.94
N GLU A 253 11.88 8.29 -16.02
CA GLU A 253 10.87 9.27 -16.41
C GLU A 253 9.49 9.00 -15.77
N SER A 254 9.27 7.74 -15.35
CA SER A 254 8.05 7.27 -14.68
C SER A 254 8.36 6.07 -13.78
N LEU A 255 7.43 5.72 -12.90
CA LEU A 255 7.51 4.52 -12.07
C LEU A 255 7.49 3.25 -12.91
N ASP A 256 6.78 3.21 -14.04
CA ASP A 256 6.77 2.05 -14.93
C ASP A 256 8.12 1.86 -15.63
N GLY A 257 8.75 2.97 -16.04
CA GLY A 257 10.09 2.98 -16.65
C GLY A 257 11.22 2.42 -15.77
N LEU A 258 10.98 2.22 -14.46
CA LEU A 258 11.95 1.57 -13.57
C LEU A 258 12.15 0.08 -13.89
N GLY A 259 11.20 -0.60 -14.54
CA GLY A 259 11.28 -2.05 -14.80
C GLY A 259 11.13 -2.88 -13.52
N ASP A 260 11.93 -3.93 -13.34
CA ASP A 260 11.93 -4.71 -12.08
C ASP A 260 12.60 -3.91 -10.94
N PRO A 261 11.86 -3.57 -9.86
CA PRO A 261 12.42 -2.81 -8.74
C PRO A 261 13.57 -3.53 -8.03
N ALA A 262 13.56 -4.87 -7.98
CA ALA A 262 14.60 -5.64 -7.32
C ALA A 262 15.89 -5.64 -8.14
N ALA A 263 15.80 -5.90 -9.45
CA ALA A 263 16.92 -5.72 -10.39
C ALA A 263 17.44 -4.27 -10.39
N ALA A 264 16.54 -3.31 -10.22
CA ALA A 264 16.87 -1.90 -10.02
C ALA A 264 17.38 -1.60 -8.59
N GLY A 265 17.87 -2.58 -7.84
CA GLY A 265 18.62 -2.40 -6.59
C GLY A 265 17.82 -1.91 -5.39
N LEU A 266 16.48 -1.84 -5.48
CA LEU A 266 15.62 -1.66 -4.31
C LEU A 266 15.49 -3.00 -3.57
N ARG A 267 15.23 -2.94 -2.26
CA ARG A 267 15.13 -4.14 -1.41
C ARG A 267 13.96 -4.03 -0.44
N GLY A 268 13.48 -5.21 0.00
CA GLY A 268 12.45 -5.33 1.03
C GLY A 268 11.18 -4.53 0.70
N HIS A 269 10.67 -3.78 1.68
CA HIS A 269 9.42 -3.02 1.56
C HIS A 269 9.40 -2.01 0.41
N ALA A 270 10.55 -1.50 -0.07
CA ALA A 270 10.57 -0.58 -1.19
C ALA A 270 10.11 -1.24 -2.51
N VAL A 271 10.46 -2.51 -2.72
CA VAL A 271 10.03 -3.29 -3.91
C VAL A 271 8.51 -3.47 -3.88
N THR A 272 7.97 -3.90 -2.74
CA THR A 272 6.52 -4.06 -2.54
C THR A 272 5.79 -2.72 -2.71
N LEU A 273 6.34 -1.64 -2.16
CA LEU A 273 5.77 -0.30 -2.24
C LEU A 273 5.65 0.14 -3.70
N ILE A 274 6.70 0.02 -4.52
CA ILE A 274 6.64 0.31 -5.96
C ILE A 274 5.53 -0.50 -6.65
N GLY A 275 5.41 -1.79 -6.36
CA GLY A 275 4.34 -2.62 -6.91
C GLY A 275 2.94 -2.08 -6.57
N THR A 276 2.72 -1.67 -5.32
CA THR A 276 1.44 -1.05 -4.90
C THR A 276 1.21 0.32 -5.52
N MET A 277 2.26 1.12 -5.70
CA MET A 277 2.19 2.43 -6.36
C MET A 277 1.80 2.28 -7.82
N ARG A 278 2.42 1.36 -8.57
CA ARG A 278 2.04 1.06 -9.96
C ARG A 278 0.58 0.63 -10.09
N LYS A 279 0.10 -0.24 -9.20
CA LYS A 279 -1.32 -0.63 -9.16
C LYS A 279 -2.24 0.58 -8.92
N THR A 280 -1.84 1.47 -8.00
CA THR A 280 -2.59 2.70 -7.69
C THR A 280 -2.65 3.64 -8.89
N LEU A 281 -1.54 3.80 -9.61
CA LEU A 281 -1.49 4.60 -10.84
C LEU A 281 -2.36 4.02 -11.95
N ARG A 282 -2.30 2.70 -12.18
CA ARG A 282 -3.13 2.04 -13.20
C ARG A 282 -4.62 2.31 -12.97
N ARG A 283 -5.06 2.33 -11.71
CA ARG A 283 -6.47 2.59 -11.35
C ARG A 283 -6.91 4.03 -11.64
N LEU A 284 -5.99 5.00 -11.70
CA LEU A 284 -6.34 6.37 -12.01
C LEU A 284 -6.80 6.49 -13.48
N GLY A 285 -8.11 6.69 -13.64
CA GLY A 285 -8.76 6.78 -14.95
C GLY A 285 -9.16 5.44 -15.56
N ALA A 286 -8.98 4.33 -14.85
CA ALA A 286 -9.45 3.02 -15.31
C ALA A 286 -10.98 2.95 -15.25
N THR A 287 -11.60 2.38 -16.28
CA THR A 287 -13.04 2.13 -16.32
C THR A 287 -13.34 0.62 -16.29
N PRO A 288 -14.48 0.20 -15.73
CA PRO A 288 -14.92 -1.19 -15.80
C PRO A 288 -14.91 -1.74 -17.22
N GLU A 289 -15.33 -0.95 -18.21
CA GLU A 289 -15.44 -1.36 -19.62
C GLU A 289 -14.08 -1.67 -20.26
N GLU A 290 -13.04 -0.92 -19.90
CA GLU A 290 -11.67 -1.18 -20.36
C GLU A 290 -11.06 -2.38 -19.63
N GLU A 291 -11.25 -2.48 -18.31
CA GLU A 291 -10.73 -3.59 -17.51
C GLU A 291 -11.36 -4.92 -17.96
N MET A 292 -12.64 -4.90 -18.35
CA MET A 292 -13.36 -6.06 -18.89
C MET A 292 -12.74 -6.66 -20.16
N ARG A 293 -11.93 -5.91 -20.90
CA ARG A 293 -11.23 -6.43 -22.10
C ARG A 293 -10.05 -7.32 -21.74
N LEU A 294 -9.50 -7.18 -20.53
CA LEU A 294 -8.37 -7.97 -20.05
C LEU A 294 -8.81 -9.38 -19.61
N ASP A 295 -7.85 -10.30 -19.49
CA ASP A 295 -8.08 -11.64 -18.94
C ASP A 295 -7.81 -11.72 -17.43
N VAL A 296 -7.22 -10.67 -16.87
CA VAL A 296 -7.01 -10.53 -15.43
C VAL A 296 -7.52 -9.15 -15.01
N TRP A 297 -8.62 -9.13 -14.25
CA TRP A 297 -9.27 -7.90 -13.80
C TRP A 297 -8.78 -7.49 -12.42
N ASP A 298 -8.54 -6.20 -12.24
CA ASP A 298 -8.48 -5.55 -10.94
C ASP A 298 -9.89 -5.24 -10.45
N LEU A 299 -10.37 -6.03 -9.48
CA LEU A 299 -11.73 -5.89 -9.00
C LEU A 299 -11.98 -4.54 -8.30
N THR A 300 -10.92 -3.82 -7.94
CA THR A 300 -11.07 -2.47 -7.34
C THR A 300 -11.60 -1.45 -8.33
N VAL A 301 -11.41 -1.66 -9.64
CA VAL A 301 -12.04 -0.84 -10.69
C VAL A 301 -13.57 -1.00 -10.66
N PHE A 302 -14.05 -2.16 -10.20
CA PHE A 302 -15.46 -2.49 -10.03
C PHE A 302 -15.96 -2.21 -8.60
N GLY A 303 -15.15 -1.61 -7.73
CA GLY A 303 -15.50 -1.32 -6.33
C GLY A 303 -15.33 -2.49 -5.34
N PHE A 304 -14.67 -3.57 -5.74
CA PHE A 304 -14.43 -4.74 -4.88
C PHE A 304 -12.94 -4.97 -4.61
N SER A 305 -12.58 -5.71 -3.55
CA SER A 305 -11.18 -6.08 -3.32
C SER A 305 -10.77 -7.32 -4.10
N GLY A 306 -9.50 -7.38 -4.51
CA GLY A 306 -8.87 -8.55 -5.12
C GLY A 306 -8.75 -8.45 -6.64
N SER A 307 -8.57 -9.60 -7.28
CA SER A 307 -8.47 -9.75 -8.73
C SER A 307 -9.31 -10.93 -9.22
N ALA A 308 -9.76 -10.87 -10.46
CA ALA A 308 -10.40 -11.99 -11.15
C ALA A 308 -9.52 -12.44 -12.32
N ASP A 309 -9.01 -13.66 -12.26
CA ASP A 309 -8.13 -14.25 -13.26
C ASP A 309 -8.88 -15.32 -14.06
N PHE A 310 -9.09 -15.05 -15.34
CA PHE A 310 -9.79 -15.91 -16.29
C PHE A 310 -8.84 -16.78 -17.12
N THR A 311 -7.51 -16.62 -16.98
CA THR A 311 -6.50 -17.32 -17.79
C THR A 311 -6.52 -18.83 -17.60
N GLY A 312 -7.05 -19.31 -16.46
CA GLY A 312 -7.28 -20.72 -16.19
C GLY A 312 -8.31 -21.38 -17.14
N ILE A 313 -9.17 -20.60 -17.79
CA ILE A 313 -10.11 -21.07 -18.81
C ILE A 313 -9.40 -21.04 -20.17
N ARG A 314 -9.12 -22.22 -20.74
CA ARG A 314 -8.27 -22.39 -21.94
C ARG A 314 -8.99 -22.15 -23.26
N GLN A 315 -10.30 -22.38 -23.32
CA GLN A 315 -11.10 -22.16 -24.52
C GLN A 315 -11.49 -20.67 -24.61
N PRO A 316 -11.09 -19.91 -25.65
CA PRO A 316 -11.34 -18.48 -25.74
C PRO A 316 -12.82 -18.11 -25.65
N ALA A 317 -13.70 -18.84 -26.34
CA ALA A 317 -15.14 -18.61 -26.30
C ALA A 317 -15.72 -18.77 -24.88
N LEU A 318 -15.29 -19.81 -24.14
CA LEU A 318 -15.72 -20.02 -22.76
C LEU A 318 -15.15 -18.96 -21.80
N ARG A 319 -13.93 -18.48 -22.07
CA ARG A 319 -13.30 -17.40 -21.30
C ARG A 319 -14.06 -16.09 -21.46
N GLU A 320 -14.37 -15.71 -22.69
CA GLU A 320 -15.16 -14.50 -22.98
C GLU A 320 -16.58 -14.62 -22.42
N ALA A 321 -17.23 -15.78 -22.53
CA ALA A 321 -18.52 -16.01 -21.90
C ALA A 321 -18.46 -15.90 -20.36
N ALA A 322 -17.38 -16.40 -19.74
CA ALA A 322 -17.16 -16.25 -18.30
C ALA A 322 -16.94 -14.79 -17.90
N LYS A 323 -16.22 -14.00 -18.70
CA LYS A 323 -16.04 -12.54 -18.51
C LYS A 323 -17.39 -11.82 -18.57
N LEU A 324 -18.19 -12.05 -19.62
CA LEU A 324 -19.52 -11.44 -19.74
C LEU A 324 -20.44 -11.83 -18.58
N TRP A 325 -20.41 -13.10 -18.17
CA TRP A 325 -21.13 -13.56 -16.99
C TRP A 325 -20.66 -12.86 -15.70
N ALA A 326 -19.36 -12.74 -15.49
CA ALA A 326 -18.79 -12.11 -14.30
C ALA A 326 -19.16 -10.63 -14.21
N ALA A 327 -19.14 -9.90 -15.33
CA ALA A 327 -19.58 -8.52 -15.40
C ALA A 327 -21.06 -8.35 -15.06
N ASP A 328 -21.91 -9.28 -15.50
CA ASP A 328 -23.33 -9.31 -15.14
C ASP A 328 -23.53 -9.70 -13.65
N ASP A 329 -22.74 -10.62 -13.09
CA ASP A 329 -22.85 -11.10 -11.71
C ASP A 329 -22.35 -10.09 -10.66
N LEU A 330 -21.26 -9.38 -10.95
CA LEU A 330 -20.55 -8.49 -10.03
C LEU A 330 -21.45 -7.42 -9.38
N PRO A 331 -22.27 -6.65 -10.12
CA PRO A 331 -23.14 -5.62 -9.54
C PRO A 331 -24.15 -6.14 -8.52
N ARG A 332 -24.47 -7.44 -8.56
CA ARG A 332 -25.41 -8.08 -7.62
C ARG A 332 -24.71 -8.58 -6.36
N ARG A 333 -23.39 -8.53 -6.29
CA ARG A 333 -22.61 -9.00 -5.14
C ARG A 333 -22.43 -7.90 -4.10
N ARG A 334 -22.34 -8.35 -2.85
CA ARG A 334 -22.18 -7.49 -1.66
C ARG A 334 -21.12 -8.08 -0.75
N GLY A 335 -20.53 -7.21 0.07
CA GLY A 335 -19.54 -7.59 1.07
C GLY A 335 -18.10 -7.65 0.57
N LYS A 336 -17.17 -7.56 1.52
CA LYS A 336 -15.72 -7.49 1.27
C LYS A 336 -15.15 -8.72 0.55
N ASN A 337 -15.82 -9.87 0.66
CA ASN A 337 -15.38 -11.14 0.08
C ASN A 337 -15.98 -11.46 -1.31
N ALA A 338 -16.69 -10.50 -1.94
CA ALA A 338 -17.29 -10.70 -3.26
C ALA A 338 -16.27 -11.14 -4.31
N GLY A 339 -15.06 -10.56 -4.32
CA GLY A 339 -14.00 -10.92 -5.25
C GLY A 339 -13.48 -12.36 -5.07
N HIS A 340 -13.26 -12.79 -3.82
CA HIS A 340 -12.88 -14.18 -3.53
C HIS A 340 -13.98 -15.16 -3.97
N GLY A 341 -15.25 -14.82 -3.72
CA GLY A 341 -16.39 -15.60 -4.19
C GLY A 341 -16.46 -15.70 -5.71
N LEU A 342 -16.19 -14.61 -6.44
CA LEU A 342 -16.13 -14.60 -7.90
C LEU A 342 -14.99 -15.48 -8.41
N GLN A 343 -13.77 -15.32 -7.91
CA GLN A 343 -12.62 -16.16 -8.32
C GLN A 343 -12.90 -17.63 -8.05
N GLY A 344 -13.51 -17.96 -6.91
CA GLY A 344 -13.92 -19.33 -6.60
C GLY A 344 -14.87 -19.93 -7.64
N ARG A 345 -15.72 -19.10 -8.28
CA ARG A 345 -16.61 -19.53 -9.37
C ARG A 345 -15.88 -19.64 -10.71
N ILE A 346 -14.99 -18.70 -11.01
CA ILE A 346 -14.12 -18.77 -12.20
C ILE A 346 -13.26 -20.04 -12.14
N ASN A 347 -12.73 -20.41 -10.97
CA ASN A 347 -11.97 -21.65 -10.78
C ASN A 347 -12.82 -22.91 -11.05
N ALA A 348 -14.12 -22.88 -10.76
CA ALA A 348 -15.02 -23.99 -11.11
C ALA A 348 -15.20 -24.12 -12.63
N LEU A 349 -15.30 -22.99 -13.35
CA LEU A 349 -15.29 -22.99 -14.82
C LEU A 349 -13.95 -23.44 -15.39
N ALA A 350 -12.83 -23.07 -14.76
CA ALA A 350 -11.51 -23.56 -15.13
C ALA A 350 -11.38 -25.08 -14.94
N ALA A 351 -12.09 -25.67 -13.96
CA ALA A 351 -12.16 -27.12 -13.80
C ALA A 351 -12.92 -27.80 -14.96
N LEU A 352 -14.04 -27.23 -15.42
CA LEU A 352 -14.75 -27.69 -16.62
C LEU A 352 -13.85 -27.56 -17.86
N SER A 353 -13.25 -26.38 -18.05
CA SER A 353 -12.30 -26.09 -19.13
C SER A 353 -11.14 -27.10 -19.20
N LYS A 354 -10.60 -27.47 -18.03
CA LYS A 354 -9.56 -28.49 -17.91
C LYS A 354 -10.06 -29.88 -18.29
N SER A 355 -11.31 -30.24 -17.96
CA SER A 355 -11.90 -31.51 -18.39
C SER A 355 -12.03 -31.58 -19.90
N LEU A 356 -12.62 -30.54 -20.52
CA LEU A 356 -12.75 -30.43 -21.98
C LEU A 356 -11.41 -30.56 -22.69
N HIS A 357 -10.39 -29.86 -22.18
CA HIS A 357 -9.05 -29.91 -22.74
C HIS A 357 -8.41 -31.31 -22.68
N LEU A 358 -8.72 -32.10 -21.65
CA LEU A 358 -8.12 -33.42 -21.46
C LEU A 358 -8.88 -34.54 -22.20
N GLN A 359 -10.19 -34.41 -22.38
CA GLN A 359 -11.03 -35.50 -22.89
C GLN A 359 -11.32 -35.41 -24.39
N ARG A 360 -11.21 -34.21 -25.00
CA ARG A 360 -11.50 -34.00 -26.42
C ARG A 360 -10.23 -33.79 -27.23
N GLU A 361 -10.22 -34.29 -28.47
CA GLU A 361 -9.12 -34.07 -29.42
C GLU A 361 -8.95 -32.60 -29.78
N ASP A 362 -10.07 -31.88 -30.01
CA ASP A 362 -10.06 -30.44 -30.27
C ASP A 362 -9.83 -29.62 -29.00
N SER A 363 -9.56 -30.25 -27.85
CA SER A 363 -9.44 -29.60 -26.55
C SER A 363 -10.66 -28.76 -26.14
N GLY A 364 -11.83 -29.00 -26.73
CA GLY A 364 -13.05 -28.21 -26.56
C GLY A 364 -13.00 -26.81 -27.19
N GLN A 365 -12.11 -26.59 -28.16
CA GLN A 365 -11.99 -25.29 -28.83
C GLN A 365 -13.17 -24.98 -29.77
N VAL A 366 -13.88 -26.01 -30.25
CA VAL A 366 -15.02 -25.84 -31.15
C VAL A 366 -16.33 -25.92 -30.37
N VAL A 367 -16.91 -24.76 -30.06
CA VAL A 367 -18.15 -24.62 -29.25
C VAL A 367 -19.31 -25.48 -29.77
N ALA A 368 -19.47 -25.58 -31.09
CA ALA A 368 -20.57 -26.32 -31.72
C ALA A 368 -20.47 -27.86 -31.55
N LEU A 369 -19.29 -28.36 -31.18
CA LEU A 369 -19.07 -29.80 -30.93
C LEU A 369 -19.22 -30.17 -29.45
N LEU A 370 -19.41 -29.19 -28.57
CA LEU A 370 -19.63 -29.42 -27.15
C LEU A 370 -21.05 -29.93 -26.91
N ASP A 371 -21.17 -31.09 -26.29
CA ASP A 371 -22.45 -31.79 -26.11
C ASP A 371 -22.62 -32.43 -24.72
N ARG A 372 -23.66 -33.24 -24.56
CA ARG A 372 -23.95 -33.90 -23.29
C ARG A 372 -22.82 -34.81 -22.79
N SER A 373 -22.09 -35.48 -23.69
CA SER A 373 -21.01 -36.40 -23.31
C SER A 373 -19.89 -35.67 -22.56
N ASP A 374 -19.67 -34.41 -22.89
CA ASP A 374 -18.65 -33.59 -22.24
C ASP A 374 -18.98 -33.26 -20.79
N ILE A 375 -20.26 -33.00 -20.50
CA ILE A 375 -20.75 -32.76 -19.13
C ILE A 375 -20.67 -34.05 -18.32
N THR A 376 -21.08 -35.19 -18.89
CA THR A 376 -20.96 -36.50 -18.24
C THR A 376 -19.51 -36.82 -17.89
N ALA A 377 -18.58 -36.59 -18.83
CA ALA A 377 -17.16 -36.81 -18.59
C ALA A 377 -16.59 -35.87 -17.51
N PHE A 378 -17.04 -34.62 -17.46
CA PHE A 378 -16.71 -33.69 -16.39
C PHE A 378 -17.21 -34.17 -15.02
N CYS A 379 -18.47 -34.60 -14.90
CA CYS A 379 -19.04 -35.13 -13.66
C CYS A 379 -18.28 -36.38 -13.20
N THR A 380 -17.99 -37.32 -14.11
CA THR A 380 -17.18 -38.52 -13.85
C THR A 380 -15.80 -38.15 -13.32
N ARG A 381 -15.16 -37.13 -13.90
CA ARG A 381 -13.85 -36.64 -13.44
C ARG A 381 -13.92 -36.07 -12.03
N LEU A 382 -14.95 -35.29 -11.71
CA LEU A 382 -15.13 -34.75 -10.35
C LEU A 382 -15.34 -35.88 -9.33
N ALA A 383 -16.16 -36.88 -9.66
CA ALA A 383 -16.38 -38.05 -8.82
C ALA A 383 -15.08 -38.83 -8.58
N PHE A 384 -14.28 -39.06 -9.63
CA PHE A 384 -12.97 -39.69 -9.52
C PHE A 384 -12.03 -38.90 -8.60
N GLN A 385 -11.98 -37.57 -8.73
CA GLN A 385 -11.15 -36.74 -7.86
C GLN A 385 -11.59 -36.77 -6.40
N ALA A 386 -12.91 -36.78 -6.14
CA ALA A 386 -13.44 -36.89 -4.79
C ALA A 386 -13.11 -38.24 -4.14
N GLN A 387 -13.30 -39.35 -4.88
CA GLN A 387 -13.00 -40.70 -4.39
C GLN A 387 -11.51 -40.91 -4.09
N ASN A 388 -10.61 -40.23 -4.80
CA ASN A 388 -9.17 -40.28 -4.56
C ASN A 388 -8.69 -39.23 -3.53
N GLY A 389 -9.59 -38.54 -2.84
CA GLY A 389 -9.24 -37.53 -1.82
C GLY A 389 -8.60 -36.25 -2.37
N LEU A 390 -8.64 -36.03 -3.69
CA LEU A 390 -8.15 -34.80 -4.32
C LEU A 390 -9.15 -33.64 -4.16
N LEU A 391 -10.42 -33.96 -3.94
CA LEU A 391 -11.48 -33.02 -3.62
C LEU A 391 -12.25 -33.52 -2.41
N THR A 392 -12.67 -32.60 -1.54
CA THR A 392 -13.68 -32.92 -0.53
C THR A 392 -15.07 -33.01 -1.16
N ALA A 393 -16.01 -33.73 -0.52
CA ALA A 393 -17.41 -33.78 -0.97
C ALA A 393 -18.02 -32.38 -1.12
N HIS A 394 -17.72 -31.48 -0.17
CA HIS A 394 -18.15 -30.09 -0.24
C HIS A 394 -17.56 -29.35 -1.44
N GLN A 395 -16.27 -29.53 -1.76
CA GLN A 395 -15.65 -28.91 -2.93
C GLN A 395 -16.25 -29.43 -4.23
N TRP A 396 -16.47 -30.75 -4.33
CA TRP A 396 -17.14 -31.38 -5.47
C TRP A 396 -18.52 -30.76 -5.73
N LEU A 397 -19.40 -30.74 -4.72
CA LEU A 397 -20.74 -30.18 -4.82
C LEU A 397 -20.71 -28.69 -5.18
N ARG A 398 -19.82 -27.92 -4.54
CA ARG A 398 -19.66 -26.49 -4.83
C ARG A 398 -19.25 -26.24 -6.28
N ILE A 399 -18.33 -27.03 -6.82
CA ILE A 399 -17.89 -26.91 -8.22
C ILE A 399 -19.05 -27.24 -9.16
N ALA A 400 -19.71 -28.39 -8.98
CA ALA A 400 -20.80 -28.84 -9.84
C ALA A 400 -21.97 -27.84 -9.86
N ARG A 401 -22.43 -27.39 -8.68
CA ARG A 401 -23.49 -26.38 -8.55
C ARG A 401 -23.12 -25.06 -9.22
N THR A 402 -21.87 -24.63 -9.06
CA THR A 402 -21.40 -23.40 -9.70
C THR A 402 -21.42 -23.51 -11.22
N VAL A 403 -20.85 -24.60 -11.76
CA VAL A 403 -20.84 -24.81 -13.22
C VAL A 403 -22.26 -24.83 -13.76
N ARG A 404 -23.18 -25.59 -13.14
CA ARG A 404 -24.59 -25.59 -13.51
C ARG A 404 -25.21 -24.18 -13.53
N GLN A 405 -25.01 -23.41 -12.46
CA GLN A 405 -25.55 -22.04 -12.36
C GLN A 405 -25.03 -21.14 -13.49
N VAL A 406 -23.73 -21.20 -13.78
CA VAL A 406 -23.13 -20.36 -14.83
C VAL A 406 -23.57 -20.80 -16.22
N LEU A 407 -23.58 -22.10 -16.53
CA LEU A 407 -24.04 -22.61 -17.82
C LEU A 407 -25.50 -22.23 -18.11
N ASN A 408 -26.35 -22.25 -17.07
CA ASN A 408 -27.73 -21.76 -17.19
C ASN A 408 -27.75 -20.24 -17.39
N ARG A 409 -26.90 -19.50 -16.67
CA ARG A 409 -26.83 -18.04 -16.80
C ARG A 409 -26.38 -17.61 -18.20
N TRP A 410 -25.41 -18.30 -18.82
CA TRP A 410 -24.98 -18.04 -20.20
C TRP A 410 -26.14 -18.07 -21.19
N ARG A 411 -27.05 -19.06 -21.07
CA ARG A 411 -28.26 -19.14 -21.89
C ARG A 411 -29.21 -17.97 -21.61
N THR A 412 -29.45 -17.64 -20.34
CA THR A 412 -30.33 -16.51 -19.99
C THR A 412 -29.76 -15.13 -20.39
N LEU A 413 -28.44 -15.02 -20.53
CA LEU A 413 -27.76 -13.84 -21.06
C LEU A 413 -27.77 -13.77 -22.59
N GLY A 414 -28.32 -14.78 -23.26
CA GLY A 414 -28.38 -14.83 -24.73
C GLY A 414 -27.03 -15.12 -25.39
N LEU A 415 -26.02 -15.57 -24.64
CA LEU A 415 -24.66 -15.77 -25.17
C LEU A 415 -24.57 -16.87 -26.24
N THR A 416 -25.60 -17.71 -26.34
CA THR A 416 -25.71 -18.80 -27.34
C THR A 416 -26.50 -18.40 -28.59
N ALA A 417 -26.99 -17.15 -28.68
CA ALA A 417 -27.70 -16.66 -29.84
C ALA A 417 -26.76 -16.45 -31.05
N GLY A 418 -27.31 -16.33 -32.26
CA GLY A 418 -26.52 -16.06 -33.47
C GLY A 418 -25.72 -14.78 -33.35
N GLY A 419 -24.44 -14.81 -33.76
CA GLY A 419 -23.50 -13.70 -33.64
C GLY A 419 -22.96 -13.46 -32.23
N GLN A 420 -23.22 -14.33 -31.26
CA GLN A 420 -22.72 -14.25 -29.89
C GLN A 420 -21.56 -15.22 -29.64
N VAL A 421 -20.87 -15.04 -28.52
CA VAL A 421 -19.61 -15.74 -28.21
C VAL A 421 -19.74 -17.26 -28.06
N LEU A 422 -20.94 -17.77 -27.73
CA LEU A 422 -21.24 -19.20 -27.65
C LEU A 422 -22.19 -19.66 -28.76
N GLU A 423 -22.19 -18.98 -29.92
CA GLU A 423 -22.98 -19.41 -31.08
C GLU A 423 -22.69 -20.87 -31.43
N GLY A 424 -23.77 -21.62 -31.69
CA GLY A 424 -23.72 -23.05 -31.99
C GLY A 424 -23.61 -23.96 -30.76
N LEU A 425 -23.50 -23.42 -29.54
CA LEU A 425 -23.48 -24.25 -28.33
C LEU A 425 -24.79 -25.04 -28.23
N ARG A 426 -24.66 -26.36 -28.17
CA ARG A 426 -25.80 -27.27 -28.18
C ARG A 426 -26.63 -27.15 -26.90
N ALA A 427 -27.93 -27.38 -27.03
CA ALA A 427 -28.86 -27.34 -25.89
C ALA A 427 -28.53 -28.39 -24.83
N ASP A 428 -27.98 -29.52 -25.25
CA ASP A 428 -27.63 -30.68 -24.42
C ASP A 428 -26.27 -30.55 -23.69
N PHE A 429 -25.46 -29.54 -24.01
CA PHE A 429 -24.32 -29.10 -23.18
C PHE A 429 -24.82 -28.35 -21.94
N ALA A 430 -25.58 -29.05 -21.10
CA ALA A 430 -26.22 -28.51 -19.90
C ALA A 430 -26.03 -29.48 -18.73
N MET A 431 -26.06 -28.92 -17.52
CA MET A 431 -25.98 -29.68 -16.28
C MET A 431 -27.32 -29.60 -15.55
N GLY A 432 -27.92 -30.74 -15.31
CA GLY A 432 -29.19 -30.90 -14.60
C GLY A 432 -29.01 -30.95 -13.08
N ALA A 433 -30.12 -31.17 -12.37
CA ALA A 433 -30.06 -31.43 -10.92
C ALA A 433 -29.53 -32.83 -10.64
N GLU A 434 -29.90 -33.79 -11.48
CA GLU A 434 -29.50 -35.19 -11.50
C GLU A 434 -27.99 -35.41 -11.70
N ASP A 435 -27.27 -34.42 -12.23
CA ASP A 435 -25.81 -34.46 -12.38
C ASP A 435 -25.05 -34.16 -11.08
N ILE A 436 -25.76 -33.70 -10.06
CA ILE A 436 -25.19 -33.26 -8.80
C ILE A 436 -25.57 -34.30 -7.75
N PRO A 437 -24.60 -34.97 -7.11
CA PRO A 437 -24.90 -35.92 -6.04
C PRO A 437 -25.67 -35.27 -4.89
N ASP A 438 -26.41 -36.10 -4.16
CA ASP A 438 -27.02 -35.68 -2.91
C ASP A 438 -25.96 -35.26 -1.89
N GLU A 439 -26.31 -34.31 -1.03
CA GLU A 439 -25.48 -33.99 0.12
C GLU A 439 -25.43 -35.21 1.05
N PRO A 440 -24.24 -35.62 1.53
CA PRO A 440 -24.19 -36.56 2.62
C PRO A 440 -24.99 -35.98 3.79
N GLU A 441 -25.82 -36.80 4.44
CA GLU A 441 -26.54 -36.38 5.64
C GLU A 441 -25.52 -35.81 6.64
N ASP A 442 -25.67 -34.53 6.94
CA ASP A 442 -24.78 -33.83 7.86
C ASP A 442 -25.17 -34.31 9.26
N SER A 443 -24.52 -35.35 9.79
CA SER A 443 -24.66 -35.62 11.23
C SER A 443 -24.01 -34.43 11.94
N GLU A 444 -24.83 -33.51 12.45
CA GLU A 444 -24.36 -32.33 13.21
C GLU A 444 -23.49 -32.71 14.43
N ALA A 445 -23.47 -34.00 14.80
CA ALA A 445 -22.58 -34.56 15.80
C ALA A 445 -21.10 -34.23 15.53
N GLY A 446 -20.53 -33.37 16.39
CA GLY A 446 -19.09 -33.11 16.49
C GLY A 446 -18.58 -31.82 15.82
N LYS A 447 -19.47 -30.96 15.30
CA LYS A 447 -19.08 -29.62 14.81
C LYS A 447 -19.19 -28.52 15.86
N ASP A 448 -20.09 -28.68 16.82
CA ASP A 448 -20.24 -27.76 17.94
C ASP A 448 -19.23 -28.09 19.05
N LEU A 449 -18.80 -27.05 19.77
CA LEU A 449 -17.98 -27.24 20.97
C LEU A 449 -18.87 -27.81 22.08
N PRO A 450 -18.47 -28.92 22.73
CA PRO A 450 -19.19 -29.44 23.89
C PRO A 450 -19.27 -28.40 25.01
N ASP A 451 -20.33 -28.48 25.83
CA ASP A 451 -20.55 -27.56 26.95
C ASP A 451 -19.34 -27.52 27.89
N GLU A 452 -18.67 -28.65 28.11
CA GLU A 452 -17.47 -28.72 28.96
C GLU A 452 -16.30 -27.89 28.39
N VAL A 453 -16.16 -27.82 27.05
CA VAL A 453 -15.13 -27.03 26.39
C VAL A 453 -15.47 -25.54 26.45
N ILE A 454 -16.75 -25.18 26.26
CA ILE A 454 -17.22 -23.80 26.42
C ILE A 454 -17.03 -23.32 27.86
N LEU A 455 -17.36 -24.15 28.85
CA LEU A 455 -17.14 -23.84 30.27
C LEU A 455 -15.65 -23.61 30.56
N GLN A 456 -14.77 -24.48 30.07
CA GLN A 456 -13.34 -24.31 30.26
C GLN A 456 -12.82 -23.01 29.60
N LEU A 457 -13.33 -22.64 28.42
CA LEU A 457 -12.98 -21.37 27.78
C LEU A 457 -13.44 -20.17 28.63
N CYS A 458 -14.69 -20.19 29.10
CA CYS A 458 -15.25 -19.15 29.96
C CYS A 458 -14.47 -18.99 31.28
N ASP A 459 -14.10 -20.11 31.92
CA ASP A 459 -13.35 -20.11 33.19
C ASP A 459 -11.92 -19.57 33.04
N ASN A 460 -11.38 -19.52 31.82
CA ASN A 460 -9.99 -19.13 31.54
C ASN A 460 -9.87 -17.86 30.69
N LEU A 461 -10.92 -17.02 30.62
CA LEU A 461 -10.90 -15.78 29.84
C LEU A 461 -9.81 -14.77 30.30
N VAL A 462 -9.46 -14.78 31.59
CA VAL A 462 -8.36 -13.94 32.13
C VAL A 462 -7.02 -14.33 31.53
N LEU A 463 -6.74 -15.64 31.42
CA LEU A 463 -5.51 -16.13 30.78
C LEU A 463 -5.48 -15.77 29.29
N LEU A 464 -6.62 -15.82 28.61
CA LEU A 464 -6.73 -15.41 27.20
C LEU A 464 -6.38 -13.93 27.02
N GLU A 465 -6.83 -13.06 27.93
CA GLU A 465 -6.48 -11.64 27.94
C GLU A 465 -4.99 -11.41 28.19
N GLU A 466 -4.39 -12.10 29.16
CA GLU A 466 -2.95 -11.99 29.42
C GLU A 466 -2.10 -12.36 28.19
N MET A 467 -2.55 -13.36 27.42
CA MET A 467 -1.83 -13.85 26.24
C MET A 467 -2.07 -13.00 24.98
N SER A 468 -3.28 -12.46 24.82
CA SER A 468 -3.76 -11.94 23.52
C SER A 468 -4.42 -10.56 23.58
N GLY A 469 -4.53 -9.94 24.76
CA GLY A 469 -5.12 -8.62 24.96
C GLY A 469 -6.61 -8.66 25.28
N THR A 470 -7.11 -7.55 25.85
CA THR A 470 -8.50 -7.36 26.26
C THR A 470 -9.47 -7.46 25.09
N GLU A 471 -9.07 -6.99 23.91
CA GLU A 471 -9.90 -7.04 22.70
C GLU A 471 -10.28 -8.47 22.29
N VAL A 472 -9.35 -9.42 22.44
CA VAL A 472 -9.59 -10.83 22.10
C VAL A 472 -10.51 -11.49 23.11
N ARG A 473 -10.37 -11.16 24.40
CA ARG A 473 -11.28 -11.62 25.46
C ARG A 473 -12.71 -11.20 25.17
N VAL A 474 -12.92 -9.90 24.95
CA VAL A 474 -14.26 -9.32 24.69
C VAL A 474 -14.87 -9.89 23.42
N CYS A 475 -14.09 -10.03 22.33
CA CYS A 475 -14.60 -10.65 21.11
C CYS A 475 -15.05 -12.10 21.33
N THR A 476 -14.30 -12.86 22.14
CA THR A 476 -14.61 -14.27 22.45
C THR A 476 -15.89 -14.38 23.27
N GLU A 477 -16.06 -13.55 24.30
CA GLU A 477 -17.30 -13.46 25.08
C GLU A 477 -18.50 -13.14 24.19
N LEU A 478 -18.38 -12.12 23.33
CA LEU A 478 -19.45 -11.76 22.40
C LEU A 478 -19.79 -12.91 21.43
N LEU A 479 -18.81 -13.67 20.96
CA LEU A 479 -19.07 -14.82 20.08
C LEU A 479 -19.85 -15.93 20.81
N ILE A 480 -19.47 -16.24 22.05
CA ILE A 480 -20.13 -17.25 22.88
C ILE A 480 -21.57 -16.81 23.20
N ASP A 481 -21.75 -15.58 23.68
CA ASP A 481 -23.05 -15.10 24.17
C ASP A 481 -24.07 -14.86 23.06
N THR A 482 -23.61 -14.53 21.84
CA THR A 482 -24.50 -14.08 20.76
C THR A 482 -24.61 -15.05 19.59
N GLY A 483 -23.68 -16.01 19.47
CA GLY A 483 -23.53 -16.88 18.31
C GLY A 483 -23.39 -16.11 16.99
N ARG A 484 -22.93 -14.85 17.02
CA ARG A 484 -22.69 -14.04 15.82
C ARG A 484 -21.43 -14.50 15.09
N ARG A 485 -21.29 -14.08 13.83
CA ARG A 485 -20.09 -14.41 13.06
C ARG A 485 -18.89 -13.58 13.55
N PRO A 486 -17.67 -14.12 13.52
CA PRO A 486 -16.46 -13.35 13.81
C PRO A 486 -16.37 -12.03 13.04
N ASP A 487 -16.67 -12.06 11.73
CA ASP A 487 -16.65 -10.84 10.91
C ASP A 487 -17.70 -9.79 11.32
N GLU A 488 -18.82 -10.19 11.93
CA GLU A 488 -19.86 -9.29 12.42
C GLU A 488 -19.40 -8.64 13.74
N ILE A 489 -18.78 -9.39 14.65
CA ILE A 489 -18.21 -8.89 15.90
C ILE A 489 -17.04 -7.93 15.65
N CYS A 490 -16.11 -8.29 14.76
CA CYS A 490 -14.95 -7.46 14.42
C CYS A 490 -15.30 -6.14 13.71
N GLN A 491 -16.55 -5.95 13.29
CA GLN A 491 -17.04 -4.74 12.61
C GLN A 491 -18.01 -3.92 13.45
N LEU A 492 -18.20 -4.29 14.72
CA LEU A 492 -19.05 -3.52 15.63
C LEU A 492 -18.52 -2.09 15.78
N PRO A 493 -19.38 -1.07 15.65
CA PRO A 493 -19.00 0.30 15.95
C PRO A 493 -18.84 0.50 17.47
N LEU A 494 -18.14 1.56 17.87
CA LEU A 494 -17.89 1.85 19.29
C LEU A 494 -19.18 2.09 20.10
N ASP A 495 -20.24 2.55 19.44
CA ASP A 495 -21.58 2.81 20.00
C ASP A 495 -22.57 1.66 19.75
N CYS A 496 -22.08 0.43 19.55
CA CYS A 496 -22.91 -0.75 19.26
C CYS A 496 -23.80 -1.25 20.40
N LEU A 497 -23.83 -0.58 21.56
CA LEU A 497 -24.61 -0.99 22.72
C LEU A 497 -25.71 0.02 23.01
N GLU A 498 -26.95 -0.46 22.98
CA GLU A 498 -28.13 0.29 23.36
C GLU A 498 -28.82 -0.35 24.57
N ARG A 499 -29.88 0.29 25.06
CA ARG A 499 -30.78 -0.28 26.06
C ARG A 499 -32.18 -0.37 25.48
N ASP A 500 -32.86 -1.49 25.72
CA ASP A 500 -34.29 -1.59 25.48
C ASP A 500 -35.09 -0.83 26.54
N PRO A 501 -36.40 -0.59 26.35
CA PRO A 501 -37.23 0.19 27.28
C PRO A 501 -37.28 -0.37 28.72
N ASP A 502 -37.00 -1.65 28.90
CA ASP A 502 -36.89 -2.33 30.19
C ASP A 502 -35.51 -2.20 30.84
N GLY A 503 -34.58 -1.48 30.19
CA GLY A 503 -33.21 -1.23 30.66
C GLY A 503 -32.21 -2.33 30.31
N SER A 504 -32.63 -3.42 29.67
CA SER A 504 -31.76 -4.53 29.27
C SER A 504 -30.78 -4.10 28.16
N PRO A 505 -29.50 -4.52 28.21
CA PRO A 505 -28.53 -4.16 27.19
C PRO A 505 -28.78 -4.91 25.88
N VAL A 506 -28.69 -4.20 24.78
CA VAL A 506 -28.91 -4.71 23.43
C VAL A 506 -27.69 -4.42 22.58
N LEU A 507 -27.17 -5.47 21.96
CA LEU A 507 -26.15 -5.34 20.94
C LEU A 507 -26.80 -4.98 19.61
N VAL A 508 -26.42 -3.84 19.04
CA VAL A 508 -26.80 -3.39 17.71
C VAL A 508 -25.68 -3.79 16.75
N TYR A 509 -26.02 -4.64 15.78
CA TYR A 509 -25.05 -5.17 14.83
C TYR A 509 -25.60 -5.19 13.40
N ASP A 510 -24.69 -5.23 12.43
CA ASP A 510 -25.05 -5.36 11.02
C ASP A 510 -24.90 -6.80 10.54
N ASN A 511 -25.99 -7.41 10.07
CA ASN A 511 -25.91 -8.69 9.37
C ASN A 511 -25.48 -8.44 7.92
N HIS A 512 -24.18 -8.38 7.71
CA HIS A 512 -23.58 -8.12 6.41
C HIS A 512 -23.88 -9.22 5.37
N LYS A 513 -24.11 -10.48 5.78
CA LYS A 513 -24.42 -11.58 4.86
C LYS A 513 -25.80 -11.43 4.21
N SER A 514 -26.80 -10.98 4.98
CA SER A 514 -28.17 -10.82 4.51
C SER A 514 -28.55 -9.36 4.24
N TYR A 515 -27.60 -8.43 4.37
CA TYR A 515 -27.78 -6.99 4.25
C TYR A 515 -28.95 -6.46 5.10
N ARG A 516 -28.95 -6.85 6.38
CA ARG A 516 -29.88 -6.32 7.36
C ARG A 516 -29.08 -5.53 8.38
N LEU A 517 -29.18 -4.21 8.28
CA LEU A 517 -28.44 -3.29 9.13
C LEU A 517 -29.20 -3.04 10.43
N SER A 518 -28.47 -2.62 11.46
CA SER A 518 -29.01 -2.19 12.76
C SER A 518 -29.92 -3.24 13.42
N ARG A 519 -29.51 -4.51 13.36
CA ARG A 519 -30.22 -5.59 14.04
C ARG A 519 -29.94 -5.51 15.53
N ARG A 520 -31.01 -5.62 16.31
CA ARG A 520 -30.97 -5.65 17.77
C ARG A 520 -30.93 -7.11 18.23
N LEU A 521 -29.98 -7.44 19.10
CA LEU A 521 -29.90 -8.72 19.78
C LEU A 521 -29.80 -8.47 21.29
N PRO A 522 -30.65 -9.09 22.12
CA PRO A 522 -30.50 -9.02 23.57
C PRO A 522 -29.13 -9.56 23.97
N SER A 523 -28.36 -8.78 24.72
CA SER A 523 -27.08 -9.24 25.28
C SER A 523 -27.30 -9.65 26.73
N PRO A 524 -26.98 -10.90 27.13
CA PRO A 524 -27.21 -11.36 28.49
C PRO A 524 -26.30 -10.65 29.52
N ARG A 525 -25.20 -10.02 29.09
CA ARG A 525 -24.32 -9.19 29.92
C ARG A 525 -23.82 -7.96 29.14
N PRO A 526 -23.67 -6.78 29.77
CA PRO A 526 -22.95 -5.67 29.15
C PRO A 526 -21.47 -6.06 29.03
N PRO A 527 -20.81 -5.86 27.87
CA PRO A 527 -19.38 -6.06 27.79
C PRO A 527 -18.69 -5.08 28.77
N PRO A 528 -17.69 -5.52 29.52
CA PRO A 528 -16.94 -4.64 30.41
C PRO A 528 -16.21 -3.60 29.55
N LEU A 529 -16.49 -2.32 29.82
CA LEU A 529 -15.80 -1.17 29.20
C LEU A 529 -14.34 -1.09 29.63
#